data_AF-A0A5J4RC04-F1
#
_entry.id   AF-A0A5J4RC04-F1
#
_cell.length_a   1.000
_cell.length_b   1.000
_cell.length_c   1.000
_cell.angle_alpha   90.00
_cell.angle_beta   90.00
_cell.angle_gamma   90.00
#
_symmetry.space_group_name_H-M   'P 1'
#
loop_
_entity.id
_entity.type
_entity.pdbx_description
1 polymer ?
#
loop_
_entity_poly.entity_id
_entity_poly.type
_entity_poly.pdbx_seq_one_letter_code
_entity_poly.pdbx_strand_id
1 'polypeptide(L)'
;MSLDLYFFKKGFDIQKSRADIDATYTKLQAAKAQLEDLEDAYDEAKLSSLNITHNLNKMAKEVGLYEVLWKPEIIGITIASQMIPFLEKGLKELEANLDKYKAFNPPNGFGSYEDFVGFCKSVLHNCHEYPDAVIEASA
;
A
#
# COMPACT_ATOMS: atom_id res chain seq x y z
N MET A 1 56.82 -31.90 0.29
CA MET A 1 56.47 -30.81 1.23
C MET A 1 56.79 -29.51 0.50
N SER A 2 55.80 -28.66 0.22
CA SER A 2 56.03 -27.35 -0.40
C SER A 2 55.90 -26.27 0.68
N LEU A 3 56.73 -25.24 0.57
CA LEU A 3 56.62 -24.02 1.36
C LEU A 3 56.38 -22.88 0.37
N ASP A 4 55.17 -22.32 0.40
CA ASP A 4 54.77 -21.25 -0.50
C ASP A 4 54.87 -19.89 0.22
N LEU A 5 55.60 -18.95 -0.39
CA LEU A 5 55.74 -17.57 0.10
C LEU A 5 54.86 -16.62 -0.72
N TYR A 6 54.10 -15.76 -0.04
CA TYR A 6 53.24 -14.78 -0.68
C TYR A 6 53.58 -13.36 -0.21
N PHE A 7 53.62 -12.41 -1.15
CA PHE A 7 53.76 -10.97 -0.85
C PHE A 7 52.37 -10.34 -0.71
N PHE A 8 51.86 -10.28 0.53
CA PHE A 8 50.67 -9.47 0.85
C PHE A 8 51.07 -8.16 1.56
N LYS A 9 50.21 -7.15 1.47
CA LYS A 9 50.37 -5.93 2.26
C LYS A 9 50.46 -6.28 3.74
N LYS A 10 51.47 -5.79 4.44
CA LYS A 10 51.65 -6.04 5.89
C LYS A 10 50.38 -5.64 6.64
N GLY A 11 49.80 -6.57 7.40
CA GLY A 11 48.55 -6.39 8.14
C GLY A 11 47.27 -6.75 7.37
N PHE A 12 47.36 -7.18 6.11
CA PHE A 12 46.22 -7.70 5.35
C PHE A 12 46.17 -9.23 5.45
N ASP A 13 45.15 -9.74 6.14
CA ASP A 13 44.88 -11.18 6.24
C ASP A 13 43.76 -11.54 5.26
N ILE A 14 44.15 -12.17 4.14
CA ILE A 14 43.21 -12.55 3.08
C ILE A 14 42.27 -13.67 3.51
N GLN A 15 42.70 -14.58 4.39
CA GLN A 15 41.87 -15.69 4.85
C GLN A 15 40.82 -15.18 5.83
N LYS A 16 41.24 -14.30 6.76
CA LYS A 16 40.30 -13.60 7.64
C LYS A 16 39.29 -12.78 6.84
N SER A 17 39.75 -12.03 5.85
CA SER A 17 38.85 -11.22 5.00
C SER A 17 37.84 -12.09 4.26
N ARG A 18 38.25 -13.26 3.74
CA ARG A 18 37.33 -14.24 3.12
C ARG A 18 36.33 -14.79 4.13
N ALA A 19 36.79 -15.19 5.32
CA ALA A 19 35.91 -15.68 6.38
C ALA A 19 34.90 -14.63 6.83
N ASP A 20 35.32 -13.36 6.94
CA ASP A 20 34.44 -12.24 7.29
C ASP A 20 33.39 -11.98 6.18
N ILE A 21 33.79 -12.10 4.90
CA ILE A 21 32.85 -12.01 3.75
C ILE A 21 31.85 -13.15 3.80
N ASP A 22 32.29 -14.39 3.99
CA ASP A 22 31.41 -15.57 4.04
C ASP A 22 30.42 -15.44 5.21
N ALA A 23 30.88 -15.04 6.39
CA ALA A 23 30.02 -14.80 7.54
C ALA A 23 28.99 -13.67 7.28
N THR A 24 29.40 -12.61 6.57
CA THR A 24 28.50 -11.53 6.18
C THR A 24 27.47 -12.01 5.16
N TYR A 25 27.89 -12.82 4.19
CA TYR A 25 27.01 -13.41 3.19
C TYR A 25 25.97 -14.33 3.84
N THR A 26 26.37 -15.16 4.80
CA THR A 26 25.43 -16.00 5.56
C THR A 26 24.41 -15.15 6.32
N LYS A 27 24.82 -14.06 6.96
CA LYS A 27 23.89 -13.14 7.63
C LYS A 27 22.94 -12.48 6.64
N LEU A 28 23.43 -12.08 5.47
CA LEU A 28 22.61 -11.50 4.42
C LEU A 28 21.55 -12.49 3.93
N GLN A 29 21.92 -13.76 3.71
CA GLN A 29 20.99 -14.79 3.28
C GLN A 29 19.92 -15.07 4.35
N ALA A 30 20.31 -15.14 5.62
CA ALA A 30 19.35 -15.30 6.72
C ALA A 30 18.37 -14.12 6.81
N ALA A 31 18.87 -12.88 6.67
CA ALA A 31 18.02 -11.68 6.68
C ALA A 31 17.06 -11.64 5.47
N LYS A 32 17.48 -12.12 4.30
CA LYS A 32 16.61 -12.22 3.12
C LYS A 32 15.48 -13.23 3.33
N ALA A 33 15.78 -14.41 3.85
CA ALA A 33 14.76 -15.42 4.15
C ALA A 33 13.73 -14.89 5.17
N GLN A 34 14.19 -14.19 6.21
CA GLN A 34 13.28 -13.54 7.18
C GLN A 34 12.39 -12.48 6.55
N LEU A 35 12.91 -11.74 5.56
CA LEU A 35 12.14 -10.72 4.86
C LEU A 35 11.08 -11.35 3.95
N GLU A 36 11.44 -12.43 3.24
CA GLU A 36 10.49 -13.24 2.44
C GLU A 36 9.36 -13.80 3.31
N ASP A 37 9.68 -14.41 4.45
CA ASP A 37 8.68 -14.90 5.41
C ASP A 37 7.74 -13.78 5.92
N LEU A 38 8.27 -12.56 6.12
CA LEU A 38 7.49 -11.41 6.55
C LEU A 38 6.62 -10.84 5.43
N GLU A 39 7.10 -10.83 4.19
CA GLU A 39 6.34 -10.41 3.01
C GLU A 39 5.16 -11.36 2.76
N ASP A 40 5.40 -12.67 2.84
CA ASP A 40 4.33 -13.68 2.73
C ASP A 40 3.28 -13.48 3.83
N ALA A 41 3.70 -13.28 5.07
CA ALA A 41 2.80 -12.99 6.18
C ALA A 41 2.02 -11.67 6.01
N TYR A 42 2.63 -10.66 5.38
CA TYR A 42 1.99 -9.38 5.07
C TYR A 42 0.86 -9.55 4.03
N ASP A 43 1.13 -10.30 2.96
CA ASP A 43 0.13 -10.59 1.93
C ASP A 43 -1.04 -11.40 2.50
N GLU A 44 -0.78 -12.36 3.40
CA GLU A 44 -1.82 -13.09 4.13
C GLU A 44 -2.61 -12.19 5.11
N ALA A 45 -2.00 -11.14 5.65
CA ALA A 45 -2.65 -10.20 6.57
C ALA A 45 -3.58 -9.19 5.88
N LYS A 46 -3.64 -9.18 4.54
CA LYS A 46 -4.50 -8.25 3.79
C LYS A 46 -5.99 -8.50 4.06
N LEU A 47 -6.58 -7.65 4.90
CA LEU A 47 -7.98 -7.74 5.31
C LEU A 47 -8.97 -7.60 4.13
N SER A 48 -8.69 -6.69 3.19
CA SER A 48 -9.55 -6.48 2.02
C SER A 48 -8.78 -5.87 0.86
N SER A 49 -9.24 -6.15 -0.36
CA SER A 49 -8.71 -5.55 -1.60
C SER A 49 -9.87 -5.06 -2.45
N LEU A 50 -10.34 -3.84 -2.18
CA LEU A 50 -11.41 -3.23 -2.95
C LEU A 50 -10.82 -2.52 -4.17
N ASN A 51 -11.49 -2.64 -5.32
CA ASN A 51 -11.06 -2.01 -6.57
C ASN A 51 -12.17 -1.14 -7.14
N ILE A 52 -11.80 0.03 -7.64
CA ILE A 52 -12.69 0.94 -8.35
C ILE A 52 -11.91 1.66 -9.45
N THR A 53 -12.58 1.88 -10.59
CA THR A 53 -11.94 2.49 -11.76
C THR A 53 -11.55 3.95 -11.54
N HIS A 54 -10.36 4.34 -12.03
CA HIS A 54 -9.91 5.73 -12.04
C HIS A 54 -10.80 6.65 -12.90
N ASN A 55 -11.67 6.10 -13.77
CA ASN A 55 -12.63 6.90 -14.54
C ASN A 55 -13.61 7.69 -13.66
N LEU A 56 -13.81 7.27 -12.41
CA LEU A 56 -14.65 7.94 -11.42
C LEU A 56 -13.94 9.09 -10.70
N ASN A 57 -12.70 9.41 -11.07
CA ASN A 57 -11.87 10.43 -10.42
C ASN A 57 -12.53 11.82 -10.37
N LYS A 58 -13.33 12.21 -11.38
CA LYS A 58 -14.00 13.52 -11.41
C LYS A 58 -15.06 13.61 -10.33
N MET A 59 -15.87 12.56 -10.20
CA MET A 59 -16.87 12.43 -9.15
C MET A 59 -16.19 12.44 -7.78
N ALA A 60 -15.14 11.64 -7.60
CA ALA A 60 -14.36 11.57 -6.36
C ALA A 60 -13.76 12.94 -5.97
N LYS A 61 -13.19 13.68 -6.93
CA LYS A 61 -12.65 15.03 -6.68
C LYS A 61 -13.72 16.02 -6.25
N GLU A 62 -14.85 16.02 -6.95
CA GLU A 62 -15.95 16.94 -6.70
C GLU A 62 -16.58 16.73 -5.31
N VAL A 63 -16.50 15.51 -4.77
CA VAL A 63 -16.96 15.20 -3.41
C VAL A 63 -15.85 15.16 -2.35
N GLY A 64 -14.61 15.47 -2.75
CA GLY A 64 -13.45 15.55 -1.84
C GLY A 64 -12.91 14.20 -1.37
N LEU A 65 -13.14 13.12 -2.13
CA LEU A 65 -12.70 11.76 -1.83
C LEU A 65 -11.54 11.26 -2.71
N TYR A 66 -11.07 12.04 -3.69
CA TYR A 66 -10.04 11.56 -4.61
C TYR A 66 -8.72 11.25 -3.89
N GLU A 67 -8.16 12.19 -3.16
CA GLU A 67 -6.95 11.97 -2.37
C GLU A 67 -7.19 10.92 -1.29
N VAL A 68 -8.36 10.92 -0.65
CA VAL A 68 -8.72 9.94 0.38
C VAL A 68 -8.64 8.50 -0.15
N LEU A 69 -9.16 8.25 -1.35
CA LEU A 69 -9.28 6.89 -1.89
C LEU A 69 -8.08 6.45 -2.74
N TRP A 70 -7.45 7.38 -3.48
CA TRP A 70 -6.37 7.04 -4.42
C TRP A 70 -4.98 7.45 -3.94
N LYS A 71 -4.87 8.39 -3.00
CA LYS A 71 -3.58 8.93 -2.51
C LYS A 71 -3.64 9.30 -1.00
N PRO A 72 -4.13 8.41 -0.12
CA PRO A 72 -4.33 8.72 1.30
C PRO A 72 -3.04 9.20 1.98
N GLU A 73 -1.89 8.69 1.55
CA GLU A 73 -0.57 9.03 2.06
C GLU A 73 -0.22 10.52 1.89
N ILE A 74 -0.71 11.17 0.83
CA ILE A 74 -0.43 12.60 0.56
C ILE A 74 -1.14 13.51 1.57
N ILE A 75 -2.29 13.06 2.08
CA ILE A 75 -3.08 13.80 3.06
C ILE A 75 -2.91 13.27 4.49
N GLY A 76 -1.91 12.38 4.69
CA GLY A 76 -1.54 11.86 6.01
C GLY A 76 -2.52 10.85 6.60
N ILE A 77 -3.35 10.21 5.76
CA ILE A 77 -4.18 9.08 6.18
C ILE A 77 -3.31 7.82 6.11
N THR A 78 -3.12 7.18 7.26
CA THR A 78 -2.35 5.94 7.41
C THR A 78 -3.16 4.81 8.06
N ILE A 79 -4.27 5.12 8.73
CA ILE A 79 -5.16 4.14 9.36
C ILE A 79 -6.64 4.35 8.98
N ALA A 80 -7.43 3.28 9.04
CA ALA A 80 -8.81 3.25 8.55
C ALA A 80 -9.71 4.29 9.22
N SER A 81 -9.59 4.48 10.53
CA SER A 81 -10.39 5.44 11.30
C SER A 81 -10.26 6.89 10.82
N GLN A 82 -9.11 7.26 10.24
CA GLN A 82 -8.89 8.60 9.70
C GLN A 82 -9.70 8.86 8.43
N MET A 83 -10.09 7.82 7.68
CA MET A 83 -10.91 7.95 6.45
C MET A 83 -12.38 8.21 6.74
N ILE A 84 -12.89 7.68 7.85
CA ILE A 84 -14.31 7.71 8.25
C ILE A 84 -14.95 9.09 8.07
N PRO A 85 -14.43 10.19 8.67
CA PRO A 85 -15.09 11.49 8.57
C PRO A 85 -15.16 12.03 7.13
N PHE A 86 -14.18 11.69 6.29
CA PHE A 86 -14.20 12.08 4.88
C PHE A 86 -15.25 11.28 4.10
N LEU A 87 -15.27 9.96 4.30
CA LEU A 87 -16.21 9.06 3.66
C LEU A 87 -17.66 9.37 4.03
N GLU A 88 -17.96 9.58 5.31
CA GLU A 88 -19.30 9.96 5.79
C GLU A 88 -19.76 11.28 5.16
N LYS A 89 -18.89 12.31 5.17
CA LYS A 89 -19.18 13.60 4.55
C LYS A 89 -19.43 13.44 3.06
N GLY A 90 -18.59 12.67 2.37
CA GLY A 90 -18.69 12.49 0.94
C GLY A 90 -19.92 11.68 0.51
N LEU A 91 -20.23 10.60 1.22
CA LEU A 91 -21.45 9.81 0.99
C LEU A 91 -22.71 10.64 1.19
N LYS A 92 -22.75 11.46 2.25
CA LYS A 92 -23.88 12.37 2.49
C LYS A 92 -24.08 13.37 1.35
N GLU A 93 -23.00 13.93 0.81
CA GLU A 93 -23.05 14.86 -0.33
C GLU A 93 -23.50 14.18 -1.63
N LEU A 94 -23.03 12.95 -1.89
CA LEU A 94 -23.46 12.13 -3.03
C LEU A 94 -24.97 11.88 -2.96
N GLU A 95 -25.46 11.44 -1.81
CA GLU A 95 -26.88 11.13 -1.59
C GLU A 95 -27.78 12.37 -1.68
N ALA A 96 -27.31 13.52 -1.22
CA ALA A 96 -28.05 14.78 -1.27
C ALA A 96 -28.16 15.36 -2.69
N ASN A 97 -27.21 15.05 -3.59
CA ASN A 97 -27.11 15.67 -4.92
C ASN A 97 -26.98 14.65 -6.05
N LEU A 98 -27.86 13.64 -6.05
CA LEU A 98 -27.82 12.52 -6.99
C LEU A 98 -27.72 12.93 -8.47
N ASP A 99 -28.56 13.88 -8.93
CA ASP A 99 -28.57 14.29 -10.35
C ASP A 99 -27.25 14.95 -10.78
N LYS A 100 -26.65 15.76 -9.89
CA LYS A 100 -25.33 16.37 -10.11
C LYS A 100 -24.28 15.29 -10.32
N TYR A 101 -24.27 14.28 -9.46
CA TYR A 101 -23.20 13.28 -9.48
C TYR A 101 -23.39 12.22 -10.57
N LYS A 102 -24.62 11.85 -10.93
CA LYS A 102 -24.88 11.00 -12.10
C LYS A 102 -24.40 11.60 -13.42
N ALA A 103 -24.37 12.93 -13.54
CA ALA A 103 -23.79 13.59 -14.71
C ALA A 103 -22.28 13.38 -14.85
N PHE A 104 -21.58 12.95 -13.79
CA PHE A 104 -20.16 12.56 -13.85
C PHE A 104 -19.93 11.11 -14.24
N ASN A 105 -20.98 10.33 -14.53
CA ASN A 105 -20.81 8.97 -15.03
C ASN A 105 -19.94 9.00 -16.30
N PRO A 106 -18.89 8.16 -16.37
CA PRO A 106 -17.94 8.22 -17.45
C PRO A 106 -18.59 7.73 -18.77
N PRO A 107 -18.34 8.43 -19.89
CA PRO A 107 -19.00 8.13 -21.17
C PRO A 107 -18.55 6.81 -21.80
N ASN A 108 -17.44 6.23 -21.32
CA ASN A 108 -16.94 4.93 -21.77
C ASN A 108 -17.66 3.74 -21.10
N GLY A 109 -18.58 4.00 -20.15
CA GLY A 109 -19.39 2.97 -19.48
C GLY A 109 -18.66 2.17 -18.39
N PHE A 110 -17.38 2.47 -18.10
CA PHE A 110 -16.64 1.81 -17.03
C PHE A 110 -16.77 2.60 -15.74
N GLY A 111 -17.67 2.13 -14.86
CA GLY A 111 -18.02 2.75 -13.59
C GLY A 111 -19.27 3.62 -13.70
N SER A 112 -19.95 3.79 -12.57
CA SER A 112 -21.15 4.61 -12.42
C SER A 112 -21.22 5.24 -11.03
N TYR A 113 -22.13 6.18 -10.84
CA TYR A 113 -22.50 6.73 -9.53
C TYR A 113 -22.83 5.62 -8.53
N GLU A 114 -23.63 4.65 -8.95
CA GLU A 114 -24.01 3.50 -8.13
C GLU A 114 -22.79 2.67 -7.72
N ASP A 115 -21.87 2.40 -8.65
CA ASP A 115 -20.62 1.69 -8.36
C ASP A 115 -19.75 2.47 -7.37
N PHE A 116 -19.64 3.80 -7.55
CA PHE A 116 -18.84 4.65 -6.69
C PHE A 116 -19.39 4.74 -5.27
N VAL A 117 -20.72 4.93 -5.13
CA VAL A 117 -21.39 4.96 -3.83
C VAL A 117 -21.28 3.61 -3.13
N GLY A 118 -21.49 2.51 -3.86
CA GLY A 118 -21.32 1.15 -3.34
C GLY A 118 -19.91 0.91 -2.82
N PHE A 119 -18.89 1.29 -3.62
CA PHE A 119 -17.49 1.21 -3.22
C PHE A 119 -17.21 2.02 -1.95
N CYS A 120 -17.63 3.30 -1.90
CA CYS A 120 -17.41 4.16 -0.72
C CYS A 120 -18.08 3.60 0.53
N LYS A 121 -19.27 2.99 0.42
CA LYS A 121 -19.96 2.32 1.53
C LYS A 121 -19.21 1.09 2.03
N SER A 122 -18.67 0.28 1.12
CA SER A 122 -17.83 -0.87 1.49
C SER A 122 -16.54 -0.45 2.18
N VAL A 123 -15.86 0.59 1.67
CA VAL A 123 -14.67 1.14 2.33
C VAL A 123 -15.03 1.64 3.73
N LEU A 124 -16.10 2.44 3.86
CA LEU A 124 -16.54 2.96 5.15
C LEU A 124 -16.90 1.85 6.14
N HIS A 125 -17.55 0.78 5.68
CA HIS A 125 -17.85 -0.39 6.49
C HIS A 125 -16.57 -1.02 7.05
N ASN A 126 -15.58 -1.29 6.19
CA ASN A 126 -14.30 -1.86 6.60
C ASN A 126 -13.57 -0.93 7.58
N CYS A 127 -13.63 0.40 7.38
CA CYS A 127 -13.04 1.36 8.30
C CYS A 127 -13.68 1.33 9.70
N HIS A 128 -14.99 1.08 9.80
CA HIS A 128 -15.67 0.92 11.08
C HIS A 128 -15.39 -0.42 11.74
N GLU A 129 -15.31 -1.50 10.95
CA GLU A 129 -15.01 -2.84 11.45
C GLU A 129 -13.57 -2.96 11.96
N TYR A 130 -12.63 -2.31 11.27
CA TYR A 130 -11.20 -2.37 11.57
C TYR A 130 -10.58 -0.95 11.65
N PRO A 131 -10.90 -0.15 12.67
CA PRO A 131 -10.50 1.26 12.75
C PRO A 131 -8.98 1.49 12.81
N ASP A 132 -8.23 0.50 13.29
CA ASP A 132 -6.77 0.56 13.44
C ASP A 132 -6.03 -0.10 12.27
N ALA A 133 -6.75 -0.60 11.25
CA ALA A 133 -6.12 -1.20 10.08
C ALA A 133 -5.30 -0.17 9.31
N VAL A 134 -4.12 -0.58 8.84
CA VAL A 134 -3.27 0.23 7.96
C VAL A 134 -3.96 0.37 6.61
N ILE A 135 -3.92 1.57 6.04
CA ILE A 135 -4.47 1.88 4.73
C ILE A 135 -3.34 2.12 3.74
N GLU A 136 -3.41 1.44 2.61
CA GLU A 136 -2.53 1.63 1.46
C GLU A 136 -3.36 1.68 0.18
N ALA A 137 -3.04 2.64 -0.69
CA ALA A 137 -3.58 2.67 -2.04
C ALA A 137 -2.57 2.02 -3.00
N SER A 138 -3.03 1.00 -3.73
CA SER A 138 -2.27 0.34 -4.80
C SER A 138 -2.88 0.68 -6.16
N ALA A 139 -2.04 1.00 -7.14
CA ALA A 139 -2.44 1.34 -8.51
C ALA A 139 -2.34 0.14 -9.47
#